data_AF-A0A4Y3QZJ6-F1
#
_entry.id   AF-A0A4Y3QZJ6-F1
#
_cell.length_a   1.000
_cell.length_b   1.000
_cell.length_c   1.000
_cell.angle_alpha   90.00
_cell.angle_beta   90.00
_cell.angle_gamma   90.00
#
_symmetry.space_group_name_H-M   'P 1'
#
loop_
_entity.id
_entity.type
_entity.pdbx_description
1 polymer ?
#
loop_
_entity_poly.entity_id
_entity_poly.type
_entity_poly.pdbx_seq_one_letter_code
_entity_poly.pdbx_strand_id
1 'polypeptide(L)'
;MYHHGRAVGARAAVALREDGAMTAIISVPELASDLASGTPPVLLDVRYRPGEQLGFPAYRKGHIPGAVYIDLETELAGPAGPGTGRHPLPPVEVFGAAMRRAGVRQDGPVVVLDQGGVTGGWAAARCWWMLRWAGHPDVRVLDGGLAAWIAYREPEAGGALPLATEVPEPVEGDFVPRPGGLRTLDADGAAVLARRGLLLDARAAERYRGEVEPLDPVAGHIPGAVSAPTTDNLTDAGTFRSGQALAERFEALGAGPETEVGVYCGSGVSAAQEILALELAGIDAALYVGSWSEWTAEGSRPVATGPEPG
;
A
#
# COMPACT_ATOMS: atom_id res chain seq x y z
N MET A 1 40.81 39.12 -3.86
CA MET A 1 39.35 39.03 -3.66
C MET A 1 38.78 38.23 -4.83
N TYR A 2 38.57 36.93 -4.62
CA TYR A 2 38.03 36.01 -5.60
C TYR A 2 36.52 35.91 -5.39
N HIS A 3 35.72 36.31 -6.37
CA HIS A 3 34.30 35.93 -6.46
C HIS A 3 34.16 34.81 -7.48
N HIS A 4 33.92 33.60 -7.00
CA HIS A 4 33.47 32.47 -7.81
C HIS A 4 31.94 32.53 -7.91
N GLY A 5 31.43 32.75 -9.12
CA GLY A 5 30.07 32.38 -9.46
C GLY A 5 29.96 30.87 -9.60
N ARG A 6 28.99 30.25 -8.92
CA ARG A 6 28.55 28.89 -9.22
C ARG A 6 27.13 28.97 -9.77
N ALA A 7 27.02 28.69 -11.06
CA ALA A 7 25.77 28.36 -11.70
C ALA A 7 25.22 27.07 -11.09
N VAL A 8 23.96 27.11 -10.67
CA VAL A 8 23.21 25.94 -10.23
C VAL A 8 22.82 25.16 -11.49
N GLY A 9 23.34 23.94 -11.60
CA GLY A 9 23.04 23.04 -12.71
C GLY A 9 21.59 22.60 -12.68
N ALA A 10 20.93 22.70 -13.82
CA ALA A 10 19.63 22.09 -14.09
C ALA A 10 19.72 20.57 -13.86
N ARG A 11 18.86 20.03 -12.98
CA ARG A 11 18.68 18.59 -12.85
C ARG A 11 17.87 18.07 -14.03
N ALA A 12 18.42 17.06 -14.68
CA ALA A 12 17.86 16.36 -15.82
C ALA A 12 16.55 15.65 -15.45
N ALA A 13 15.65 15.56 -16.43
CA ALA A 13 14.50 14.66 -16.43
C ALA A 13 14.93 13.26 -15.99
N VAL A 14 14.24 12.72 -15.00
CA VAL A 14 14.47 11.37 -14.48
C VAL A 14 14.05 10.38 -15.56
N ALA A 15 15.05 9.77 -16.21
CA ALA A 15 14.83 8.59 -17.01
C ALA A 15 14.19 7.50 -16.14
N LEU A 16 13.16 6.86 -16.67
CA LEU A 16 12.57 5.65 -16.10
C LEU A 16 13.70 4.68 -15.73
N ARG A 17 13.69 4.21 -14.48
CA ARG A 17 14.79 3.42 -13.91
C ARG A 17 14.86 2.04 -14.56
N GLU A 18 15.56 1.94 -15.69
CA GLU A 18 16.15 0.69 -16.18
C GLU A 18 17.55 0.60 -15.56
N ASP A 19 17.69 -0.02 -14.38
CA ASP A 19 18.95 -0.57 -13.85
C ASP A 19 18.73 -1.15 -12.44
N GLY A 20 18.61 -2.48 -12.32
CA GLY A 20 18.89 -3.25 -11.09
C GLY A 20 18.11 -2.94 -9.80
N ALA A 21 17.15 -2.01 -9.79
CA ALA A 21 16.32 -1.71 -8.63
C ALA A 21 15.19 -2.74 -8.52
N MET A 22 15.09 -3.41 -7.37
CA MET A 22 13.97 -4.30 -7.06
C MET A 22 12.65 -3.52 -7.17
N THR A 23 11.75 -3.98 -8.03
CA THR A 23 10.42 -3.40 -8.21
C THR A 23 9.57 -3.68 -6.96
N ALA A 24 8.73 -2.72 -6.54
CA ALA A 24 7.85 -2.88 -5.39
C ALA A 24 6.70 -3.91 -5.62
N ILE A 25 6.58 -4.42 -6.84
CA ILE A 25 5.66 -5.47 -7.25
C ILE A 25 6.42 -6.64 -7.89
N ILE A 26 5.81 -7.81 -7.90
CA ILE A 26 6.27 -9.02 -8.57
C ILE A 26 5.13 -9.63 -9.38
N SER A 27 5.42 -10.09 -10.60
CA SER A 27 4.43 -10.79 -11.41
C SER A 27 4.27 -12.25 -10.98
N VAL A 28 3.17 -12.89 -11.41
CA VAL A 28 2.95 -14.33 -11.17
C VAL A 28 4.08 -15.22 -11.70
N PRO A 29 4.55 -15.10 -12.96
CA PRO A 29 5.65 -15.94 -13.46
C PRO A 29 6.97 -15.72 -12.71
N GLU A 30 7.28 -14.48 -12.34
CA GLU A 30 8.47 -14.19 -11.52
C GLU A 30 8.35 -14.83 -10.14
N LEU A 31 7.20 -14.73 -9.47
CA LEU A 31 6.98 -15.38 -8.18
C LEU A 31 7.08 -16.91 -8.29
N ALA A 32 6.49 -17.49 -9.33
CA ALA A 32 6.58 -18.93 -9.56
C ALA A 32 8.05 -19.39 -9.74
N SER A 33 8.86 -18.59 -10.44
CA SER A 33 10.31 -18.84 -10.58
C SER A 33 11.04 -18.69 -9.24
N ASP A 34 10.78 -17.62 -8.49
CA ASP A 34 11.38 -17.35 -7.18
C ASP A 34 11.07 -18.47 -6.17
N LEU A 35 9.84 -19.02 -6.19
CA LEU A 35 9.44 -20.13 -5.33
C LEU A 35 10.14 -21.45 -5.67
N ALA A 36 10.62 -21.61 -6.92
CA ALA A 36 11.41 -22.76 -7.35
C ALA A 36 12.92 -22.56 -7.10
N SER A 37 13.34 -21.38 -6.64
CA SER A 37 14.74 -21.05 -6.39
C SER A 37 15.28 -21.66 -5.07
N GLY A 38 16.59 -21.56 -4.84
CA GLY A 38 17.22 -22.01 -3.60
C GLY A 38 16.92 -21.11 -2.38
N THR A 39 16.34 -19.93 -2.59
CA THR A 39 16.03 -18.94 -1.54
C THR A 39 14.65 -18.33 -1.80
N PRO A 40 13.56 -19.10 -1.64
CA PRO A 40 12.22 -18.62 -1.92
C PRO A 40 11.83 -17.48 -0.94
N PRO A 41 10.99 -16.52 -1.39
CA PRO A 41 10.50 -15.47 -0.51
C PRO A 41 9.56 -16.01 0.55
N VAL A 42 9.50 -15.32 1.69
CA VAL A 42 8.39 -15.50 2.64
C VAL A 42 7.13 -14.94 1.99
N LEU A 43 6.09 -15.77 1.92
CA LEU A 43 4.81 -15.40 1.36
C LEU A 43 3.83 -15.01 2.47
N LEU A 44 3.29 -13.79 2.42
CA LEU A 44 2.30 -13.28 3.36
C LEU A 44 0.95 -13.10 2.66
N ASP A 45 -0.09 -13.81 3.13
CA ASP A 45 -1.45 -13.71 2.63
C ASP A 45 -2.30 -12.85 3.58
N VAL A 46 -2.65 -11.65 3.10
CA VAL A 46 -3.34 -10.61 3.87
C VAL A 46 -4.75 -10.40 3.30
N ARG A 47 -5.48 -11.48 3.04
CA ARG A 47 -6.85 -11.37 2.48
C ARG A 47 -7.82 -10.68 3.42
N TYR A 48 -8.12 -9.42 3.11
CA TYR A 48 -9.06 -8.58 3.84
C TYR A 48 -9.88 -7.71 2.88
N ARG A 49 -11.18 -7.56 3.14
CA ARG A 49 -12.02 -6.50 2.55
C ARG A 49 -13.05 -6.03 3.57
N PRO A 50 -13.29 -4.72 3.71
CA PRO A 50 -14.31 -4.20 4.62
C PRO A 50 -15.69 -4.80 4.31
N GLY A 51 -16.35 -5.33 5.34
CA GLY A 51 -17.71 -5.88 5.23
C GLY A 51 -17.83 -7.26 4.57
N GLU A 52 -16.73 -7.86 4.09
CA GLU A 52 -16.73 -9.21 3.54
C GLU A 52 -16.16 -10.22 4.55
N GLN A 53 -16.72 -11.44 4.56
CA GLN A 53 -16.14 -12.58 5.29
C GLN A 53 -14.98 -13.21 4.49
N LEU A 54 -13.93 -12.41 4.26
CA LEU A 54 -12.62 -12.89 3.85
C LEU A 54 -11.79 -13.28 5.10
N GLY A 55 -10.46 -13.30 4.98
CA GLY A 55 -9.56 -13.66 6.07
C GLY A 55 -9.28 -15.15 6.16
N PHE A 56 -8.97 -15.62 7.37
CA PHE A 56 -8.53 -16.99 7.62
C PHE A 56 -9.46 -18.09 7.05
N PRO A 57 -10.80 -17.97 7.10
CA PRO A 57 -11.68 -18.97 6.49
C PRO A 57 -11.56 -19.08 4.97
N ALA A 58 -11.35 -17.96 4.27
CA ALA A 58 -11.08 -17.99 2.83
C ALA A 58 -9.68 -18.57 2.55
N TYR A 59 -8.72 -18.23 3.41
CA TYR A 59 -7.35 -18.74 3.32
C TYR A 59 -7.24 -20.26 3.40
N ARG A 60 -7.97 -20.88 4.32
CA ARG A 60 -8.00 -22.34 4.47
C ARG A 60 -8.64 -23.09 3.29
N LYS A 61 -9.43 -22.40 2.45
CA LYS A 61 -10.04 -23.02 1.26
C LYS A 61 -9.05 -23.09 0.08
N GLY A 62 -7.98 -22.32 0.11
CA GLY A 62 -6.98 -22.26 -0.95
C GLY A 62 -6.09 -21.03 -0.81
N HIS A 63 -4.78 -21.23 -0.87
CA HIS A 63 -3.75 -20.19 -0.88
C HIS A 63 -2.54 -20.65 -1.70
N ILE A 64 -1.61 -19.74 -1.99
CA ILE A 64 -0.35 -20.08 -2.67
C ILE A 64 0.47 -20.97 -1.72
N PRO A 65 1.01 -22.14 -2.15
CA PRO A 65 1.78 -23.02 -1.28
C PRO A 65 2.88 -22.28 -0.51
N GLY A 66 2.92 -22.49 0.81
CA GLY A 66 3.86 -21.82 1.72
C GLY A 66 3.44 -20.43 2.20
N ALA A 67 2.34 -19.85 1.69
CA ALA A 67 1.85 -18.56 2.15
C ALA A 67 1.30 -18.64 3.59
N VAL A 68 1.74 -17.73 4.45
CA VAL A 68 1.30 -17.60 5.84
C VAL A 68 0.23 -16.51 5.91
N TYR A 69 -0.89 -16.83 6.55
CA TYR A 69 -1.94 -15.83 6.78
C TYR A 69 -1.51 -14.79 7.81
N ILE A 70 -1.73 -13.52 7.48
CA ILE A 70 -1.58 -12.37 8.38
C ILE A 70 -2.93 -11.67 8.50
N ASP A 71 -3.37 -11.47 9.73
CA ASP A 71 -4.67 -10.85 9.98
C ASP A 71 -4.55 -9.32 10.01
N LEU A 72 -5.20 -8.63 9.09
CA LEU A 72 -5.10 -7.17 9.00
C LEU A 72 -5.61 -6.47 10.26
N GLU A 73 -6.72 -6.93 10.83
CA GLU A 73 -7.41 -6.26 11.94
C GLU A 73 -6.67 -6.42 13.27
N THR A 74 -5.87 -7.48 13.41
CA THR A 74 -5.19 -7.79 14.68
C THR A 74 -3.66 -7.72 14.63
N GLU A 75 -3.05 -7.84 13.44
CA GLU A 75 -1.59 -7.85 13.28
C GLU A 75 -1.07 -6.64 12.48
N LEU A 76 -1.92 -6.00 11.67
CA LEU A 76 -1.59 -4.81 10.89
C LEU A 76 -2.36 -3.54 11.34
N ALA A 77 -3.15 -3.69 12.39
CA ALA A 77 -3.89 -2.61 13.03
C ALA A 77 -3.81 -2.74 14.56
N GLY A 78 -3.66 -1.61 15.24
CA GLY A 78 -3.82 -1.50 16.68
C GLY A 78 -5.29 -1.32 17.07
N PRO A 79 -5.61 -1.34 18.38
CA PRO A 79 -6.97 -1.09 18.84
C PRO A 79 -7.40 0.33 18.47
N ALA A 80 -8.58 0.46 17.84
CA ALA A 80 -9.20 1.75 17.58
C ALA A 80 -9.62 2.43 18.90
N GLY A 81 -9.42 3.74 18.98
CA GLY A 81 -9.79 4.58 20.12
C GLY A 81 -10.01 6.04 19.70
N PRO A 82 -10.36 6.92 20.67
CA PRO A 82 -10.51 8.33 20.40
C PRO A 82 -9.26 8.93 19.75
N GLY A 83 -9.41 9.54 18.57
CA GLY A 83 -8.33 10.18 17.84
C GLY A 83 -7.32 9.26 17.16
N THR A 84 -7.56 7.95 17.05
CA THR A 84 -6.62 7.02 16.39
C THR A 84 -7.02 6.64 14.97
N GLY A 85 -8.28 6.85 14.61
CA GLY A 85 -8.91 6.24 13.43
C GLY A 85 -9.21 4.74 13.61
N ARG A 86 -9.74 4.10 12.56
CA ARG A 86 -10.17 2.69 12.60
C ARG A 86 -9.03 1.67 12.52
N HIS A 87 -7.95 1.99 11.81
CA HIS A 87 -6.80 1.07 11.63
C HIS A 87 -5.47 1.76 11.98
N PRO A 88 -5.29 2.21 13.25
CA PRO A 88 -4.02 2.79 13.69
C PRO A 88 -2.89 1.77 13.57
N LEU A 89 -1.63 2.22 13.57
CA LEU A 89 -0.51 1.28 13.62
C LEU A 89 -0.55 0.48 14.94
N PRO A 90 -0.33 -0.84 14.90
CA PRO A 90 -0.15 -1.61 16.12
C PRO A 90 1.16 -1.22 16.82
N PRO A 91 1.33 -1.55 18.11
CA PRO A 91 2.63 -1.51 18.76
C PRO A 91 3.67 -2.24 17.90
N VAL A 92 4.85 -1.64 17.74
CA VAL A 92 5.87 -2.14 16.81
C VAL A 92 6.33 -3.56 17.16
N GLU A 93 6.31 -3.91 18.44
CA GLU A 93 6.65 -5.23 18.95
C GLU A 93 5.61 -6.29 18.56
N VAL A 94 4.33 -5.93 18.51
CA VAL A 94 3.23 -6.81 18.07
C VAL A 94 3.39 -7.10 16.58
N PHE A 95 3.61 -6.06 15.77
CA PHE A 95 3.88 -6.23 14.35
C PHE A 95 5.13 -7.08 14.10
N GLY A 96 6.24 -6.78 14.78
CA GLY A 96 7.48 -7.54 14.65
C GLY A 96 7.33 -9.01 15.04
N ALA A 97 6.56 -9.31 16.10
CA ALA A 97 6.26 -10.68 16.51
C ALA A 97 5.44 -11.43 15.47
N ALA A 98 4.42 -10.80 14.89
CA ALA A 98 3.62 -11.40 13.81
C ALA A 98 4.48 -11.71 12.57
N MET A 99 5.35 -10.79 12.16
CA MET A 99 6.25 -10.99 11.02
C MET A 99 7.26 -12.12 11.28
N ARG A 100 7.90 -12.17 12.46
CA ARG A 100 8.81 -13.28 12.82
C ARG A 100 8.08 -14.63 12.88
N ARG A 101 6.87 -14.68 13.45
CA ARG A 101 6.01 -15.88 13.47
C ARG A 101 5.71 -16.37 12.05
N ALA A 102 5.59 -15.47 11.09
CA ALA A 102 5.41 -15.81 9.68
C ALA A 102 6.70 -16.17 8.93
N GLY A 103 7.84 -16.19 9.62
CA GLY A 103 9.14 -16.53 9.05
C GLY A 103 9.92 -15.37 8.45
N VAL A 104 9.44 -14.12 8.58
CA VAL A 104 10.12 -12.93 8.03
C VAL A 104 11.47 -12.74 8.71
N ARG A 105 12.52 -12.66 7.89
CA ARG A 105 13.90 -12.44 8.31
C ARG A 105 14.34 -11.01 8.05
N GLN A 106 15.41 -10.57 8.69
CA GLN A 106 15.92 -9.20 8.58
C GLN A 106 16.25 -8.79 7.14
N ASP A 107 16.84 -9.70 6.36
CA ASP A 107 17.38 -9.44 5.01
C ASP A 107 16.83 -10.43 3.96
N GLY A 108 15.78 -11.18 4.27
CA GLY A 108 15.19 -12.18 3.36
C GLY A 108 14.08 -11.58 2.49
N PRO A 109 13.89 -12.04 1.23
CA PRO A 109 12.83 -11.51 0.38
C PRO A 109 11.43 -11.82 0.94
N VAL A 110 10.53 -10.84 0.90
CA VAL A 110 9.12 -11.01 1.30
C VAL A 110 8.21 -10.66 0.13
N VAL A 111 7.24 -11.53 -0.16
CA VAL A 111 6.16 -11.24 -1.10
C VAL A 111 4.83 -11.27 -0.37
N VAL A 112 4.07 -10.18 -0.50
CA VAL A 112 2.76 -10.02 0.11
C VAL A 112 1.69 -10.12 -0.96
N LEU A 113 0.58 -10.80 -0.67
CA LEU A 113 -0.59 -10.85 -1.52
C LEU A 113 -1.89 -10.66 -0.74
N ASP A 114 -2.94 -10.29 -1.45
CA ASP A 114 -4.31 -10.41 -0.98
C ASP A 114 -5.16 -11.10 -2.07
N GLN A 115 -6.48 -10.92 -2.02
CA GLN A 115 -7.39 -11.56 -2.96
C GLN A 115 -7.18 -11.07 -4.41
N GLY A 116 -6.71 -9.83 -4.60
CA GLY A 116 -6.61 -9.17 -5.91
C GLY A 116 -7.95 -8.66 -6.46
N GLY A 117 -7.97 -8.37 -7.76
CA GLY A 117 -9.13 -7.85 -8.51
C GLY A 117 -9.15 -6.31 -8.63
N VAL A 118 -10.18 -5.77 -9.28
CA VAL A 118 -10.28 -4.33 -9.64
C VAL A 118 -10.44 -3.37 -8.44
N THR A 119 -10.71 -3.90 -7.25
CA THR A 119 -10.71 -3.18 -5.96
C THR A 119 -9.77 -3.84 -4.94
N GLY A 120 -8.79 -4.61 -5.42
CA GLY A 120 -7.84 -5.37 -4.62
C GLY A 120 -6.53 -4.62 -4.31
N GLY A 121 -5.58 -5.33 -3.69
CA GLY A 121 -4.24 -4.82 -3.39
C GLY A 121 -4.14 -3.95 -2.13
N TRP A 122 -5.25 -3.52 -1.52
CA TRP A 122 -5.23 -2.64 -0.35
C TRP A 122 -4.55 -3.27 0.86
N ALA A 123 -4.89 -4.52 1.17
CA ALA A 123 -4.39 -5.18 2.38
C ALA A 123 -2.95 -5.67 2.18
N ALA A 124 -2.63 -6.16 0.98
CA ALA A 124 -1.26 -6.49 0.60
C ALA A 124 -0.37 -5.24 0.66
N ALA A 125 -0.81 -4.12 0.08
CA ALA A 125 -0.07 -2.87 0.11
C ALA A 125 0.07 -2.32 1.53
N ARG A 126 -0.93 -2.50 2.42
CA ARG A 126 -0.80 -2.12 3.84
C ARG A 126 0.32 -2.88 4.53
N CYS A 127 0.40 -4.20 4.36
CA CYS A 127 1.49 -4.99 4.94
C CYS A 127 2.85 -4.64 4.33
N TRP A 128 2.91 -4.46 3.00
CA TRP A 128 4.10 -3.96 2.31
C TRP A 128 4.57 -2.61 2.88
N TRP A 129 3.66 -1.65 3.00
CA TRP A 129 3.97 -0.32 3.53
C TRP A 129 4.48 -0.41 4.97
N MET A 130 3.87 -1.25 5.82
CA MET A 130 4.31 -1.43 7.21
C MET A 130 5.69 -2.08 7.32
N LEU A 131 5.99 -3.09 6.49
CA LEU A 131 7.31 -3.71 6.45
C LEU A 131 8.39 -2.69 6.00
N ARG A 132 8.10 -1.91 4.96
CA ARG A 132 8.98 -0.83 4.48
C ARG A 132 9.15 0.29 5.50
N TRP A 133 8.06 0.72 6.13
CA TRP A 133 8.06 1.69 7.23
C TRP A 133 8.88 1.19 8.43
N ALA A 134 8.84 -0.11 8.70
CA ALA A 134 9.64 -0.77 9.72
C ALA A 134 11.05 -1.18 9.23
N GLY A 135 11.50 -0.66 8.09
CA GLY A 135 12.89 -0.78 7.63
C GLY A 135 13.25 -2.11 6.97
N HIS A 136 12.28 -2.92 6.54
CA HIS A 136 12.55 -4.13 5.78
C HIS A 136 13.02 -3.78 4.34
N PRO A 137 14.16 -4.32 3.88
CA PRO A 137 14.81 -3.84 2.66
C PRO A 137 14.16 -4.38 1.37
N ASP A 138 13.61 -5.60 1.39
CA ASP A 138 13.11 -6.30 0.20
C ASP A 138 11.68 -6.82 0.44
N VAL A 139 10.70 -6.04 0.01
CA VAL A 139 9.28 -6.37 0.14
C VAL A 139 8.60 -6.05 -1.17
N ARG A 140 7.90 -7.03 -1.74
CA ARG A 140 7.17 -6.92 -3.00
C ARG A 140 5.71 -7.31 -2.82
N VAL A 141 4.82 -6.72 -3.61
CA VAL A 141 3.41 -7.15 -3.68
C VAL A 141 3.19 -8.00 -4.94
N LEU A 142 2.50 -9.14 -4.81
CA LEU A 142 2.08 -9.93 -5.97
C LEU A 142 1.05 -9.14 -6.78
N ASP A 143 1.42 -8.73 -7.98
CA ASP A 143 0.56 -7.93 -8.84
C ASP A 143 -0.68 -8.73 -9.29
N GLY A 144 -1.86 -8.17 -9.06
CA GLY A 144 -3.16 -8.86 -9.25
C GLY A 144 -3.50 -9.93 -8.19
N GLY A 145 -2.65 -10.15 -7.19
CA GLY A 145 -2.92 -11.01 -6.02
C GLY A 145 -3.25 -12.47 -6.35
N LEU A 146 -3.99 -13.12 -5.45
CA LEU A 146 -4.41 -14.53 -5.62
C LEU A 146 -5.26 -14.75 -6.87
N ALA A 147 -6.07 -13.76 -7.27
CA ALA A 147 -6.87 -13.82 -8.49
C ALA A 147 -5.99 -14.00 -9.74
N ALA A 148 -4.90 -13.24 -9.85
CA ALA A 148 -3.94 -13.38 -10.96
C ALA A 148 -3.21 -14.73 -10.91
N TRP A 149 -2.79 -15.19 -9.73
CA TRP A 149 -2.17 -16.52 -9.56
C TRP A 149 -3.07 -17.65 -10.08
N ILE A 150 -4.36 -17.63 -9.75
CA ILE A 150 -5.34 -18.64 -10.19
C ILE A 150 -5.62 -18.54 -11.70
N ALA A 151 -5.65 -17.32 -12.24
CA ALA A 151 -5.91 -17.09 -13.66
C ALA A 151 -4.72 -17.48 -14.56
N TYR A 152 -3.51 -17.38 -14.04
CA TYR A 152 -2.29 -17.67 -14.78
C TYR A 152 -2.21 -19.14 -15.21
N ARG A 153 -1.66 -19.35 -16.41
CA ARG A 153 -1.38 -20.67 -16.98
C ARG A 153 0.07 -20.68 -17.41
N GLU A 154 0.82 -21.66 -16.92
CA GLU A 154 2.21 -21.88 -17.32
C GLU A 154 2.29 -22.07 -18.84
N PRO A 155 3.03 -21.23 -19.59
CA PRO A 155 3.06 -21.31 -21.04
C PRO A 155 3.58 -22.66 -21.56
N GLU A 156 4.58 -23.23 -20.90
CA GLU A 156 5.24 -24.47 -21.34
C GLU A 156 4.52 -25.73 -20.85
N ALA A 157 4.02 -25.71 -19.60
CA ALA A 157 3.33 -26.85 -19.02
C ALA A 157 1.81 -26.85 -19.29
N GLY A 158 1.23 -25.74 -19.74
CA GLY A 158 -0.21 -25.54 -19.97
C GLY A 158 -1.09 -25.67 -18.71
N GLY A 159 -0.49 -25.89 -17.55
CA GLY A 159 -1.16 -26.20 -16.30
C GLY A 159 -1.50 -24.96 -15.47
N ALA A 160 -2.47 -25.11 -14.58
CA ALA A 160 -2.70 -24.15 -13.50
C ALA A 160 -1.60 -24.28 -12.45
N LEU A 161 -1.22 -23.15 -11.84
CA LEU A 161 -0.32 -23.16 -10.69
C LEU A 161 -1.00 -23.81 -9.47
N PRO A 162 -0.22 -24.46 -8.57
CA PRO A 162 -0.79 -25.15 -7.43
C PRO A 162 -1.41 -24.17 -6.43
N LEU A 163 -2.40 -24.68 -5.68
CA LEU A 163 -2.90 -24.10 -4.45
C LEU A 163 -2.72 -25.12 -3.32
N ALA A 164 -2.54 -24.62 -2.11
CA ALA A 164 -2.49 -25.39 -0.88
C ALA A 164 -3.68 -25.09 0.03
N THR A 165 -3.99 -26.03 0.91
CA THR A 165 -4.98 -25.87 2.01
C THR A 165 -4.36 -26.15 3.38
N GLU A 166 -3.17 -26.73 3.41
CA GLU A 166 -2.37 -26.93 4.60
C GLU A 166 -1.85 -25.59 5.13
N VAL A 167 -1.98 -25.35 6.43
CA VAL A 167 -1.43 -24.13 7.04
C VAL A 167 0.06 -24.38 7.30
N PRO A 168 0.99 -23.61 6.70
CA PRO A 168 2.40 -23.81 6.90
C PRO A 168 2.83 -23.42 8.32
N GLU A 169 3.84 -24.11 8.83
CA GLU A 169 4.51 -23.82 10.10
C GLU A 169 5.96 -23.41 9.79
N PRO A 170 6.21 -22.15 9.39
CA PRO A 170 7.55 -21.70 9.06
C PRO A 170 8.45 -21.70 10.30
N VAL A 171 9.76 -21.83 10.08
CA VAL A 171 10.75 -21.53 11.12
C VAL A 171 10.66 -20.05 11.46
N GLU A 172 10.62 -19.73 12.75
CA GLU A 172 10.54 -18.35 13.23
C GLU A 172 11.70 -17.52 12.65
N GLY A 173 11.35 -16.34 12.13
CA GLY A 173 12.29 -15.40 11.56
C GLY A 173 12.98 -14.53 12.62
N ASP A 174 13.88 -13.67 12.18
CA ASP A 174 14.72 -12.81 13.03
C ASP A 174 14.48 -11.30 12.81
N PHE A 175 13.40 -10.93 12.10
CA PHE A 175 13.07 -9.55 11.81
C PHE A 175 12.94 -8.68 13.06
N VAL A 176 13.70 -7.58 13.09
CA VAL A 176 13.63 -6.53 14.10
C VAL A 176 13.12 -5.24 13.44
N PRO A 177 11.89 -4.81 13.75
CA PRO A 177 11.30 -3.63 13.13
C PRO A 177 12.02 -2.34 13.56
N ARG A 178 12.29 -1.47 12.59
CA ARG A 178 12.90 -0.15 12.74
C ARG A 178 12.01 0.91 12.07
N PRO A 179 11.01 1.45 12.79
CA PRO A 179 10.11 2.47 12.28
C PRO A 179 10.83 3.69 11.68
N GLY A 180 10.21 4.30 10.67
CA GLY A 180 10.69 5.51 10.01
C GLY A 180 11.31 5.31 8.62
N GLY A 181 11.24 4.08 8.07
CA GLY A 181 11.69 3.79 6.71
C GLY A 181 10.83 4.44 5.61
N LEU A 182 9.59 4.82 5.93
CA LEU A 182 8.68 5.59 5.08
C LEU A 182 8.08 6.76 5.87
N ARG A 183 7.74 7.84 5.18
CA ARG A 183 7.22 9.06 5.79
C ARG A 183 5.75 8.89 6.21
N THR A 184 5.42 9.47 7.35
CA THR A 184 4.05 9.53 7.88
C THR A 184 3.64 10.98 8.11
N LEU A 185 2.33 11.24 8.07
CA LEU A 185 1.72 12.49 8.50
C LEU A 185 0.80 12.21 9.69
N ASP A 186 0.65 13.20 10.56
CA ASP A 186 -0.50 13.31 11.45
C ASP A 186 -1.59 14.19 10.81
N ALA A 187 -2.70 14.37 11.53
CA ALA A 187 -3.82 15.16 11.02
C ALA A 187 -3.44 16.62 10.70
N ASP A 188 -2.59 17.24 11.50
CA ASP A 188 -2.16 18.63 11.26
C ASP A 188 -1.21 18.75 10.07
N GLY A 189 -0.30 17.78 9.92
CA GLY A 189 0.56 17.63 8.75
C GLY A 189 -0.26 17.44 7.48
N ALA A 190 -1.29 16.59 7.50
CA ALA A 190 -2.22 16.45 6.38
C ALA A 190 -2.93 17.78 6.05
N ALA A 191 -3.41 18.50 7.05
CA ALA A 191 -4.07 19.80 6.86
C ALA A 191 -3.13 20.84 6.24
N VAL A 192 -1.87 20.89 6.67
CA VAL A 192 -0.85 21.79 6.09
C VAL A 192 -0.55 21.40 4.65
N LEU A 193 -0.36 20.10 4.40
CA LEU A 193 0.01 19.60 3.10
C LEU A 193 -1.08 19.84 2.06
N ALA A 194 -2.35 19.66 2.42
CA ALA A 194 -3.50 19.99 1.56
C ALA A 194 -3.52 21.44 1.06
N ARG A 195 -2.82 22.36 1.73
CA ARG A 195 -2.72 23.78 1.32
C ARG A 195 -1.40 24.16 0.64
N ARG A 196 -0.33 23.39 0.87
CA ARG A 196 1.04 23.78 0.48
C ARG A 196 1.72 22.82 -0.50
N GLY A 197 1.17 21.62 -0.65
CA GLY A 197 1.61 20.60 -1.59
C GLY A 197 0.38 19.88 -2.15
N LEU A 198 0.46 18.56 -2.26
CA LEU A 198 -0.61 17.72 -2.78
C LEU A 198 -1.01 16.68 -1.73
N LEU A 199 -2.24 16.78 -1.22
CA LEU A 199 -2.84 15.73 -0.40
C LEU A 199 -3.86 14.96 -1.23
N LEU A 200 -3.59 13.68 -1.50
CA LEU A 200 -4.47 12.80 -2.26
C LEU A 200 -5.44 12.05 -1.33
N ASP A 201 -6.72 12.03 -1.70
CA ASP A 201 -7.72 11.15 -1.11
C ASP A 201 -7.92 9.91 -1.97
N ALA A 202 -7.49 8.75 -1.45
CA ALA A 202 -7.54 7.49 -2.17
C ALA A 202 -8.92 6.80 -2.14
N ARG A 203 -9.95 7.40 -1.51
CA ARG A 203 -11.29 6.81 -1.47
C ARG A 203 -11.98 6.88 -2.84
N ALA A 204 -13.08 6.13 -2.96
CA ALA A 204 -13.99 6.27 -4.09
C ALA A 204 -14.49 7.72 -4.21
N ALA A 205 -14.65 8.21 -5.44
CA ALA A 205 -14.90 9.62 -5.71
C ALA A 205 -16.20 10.12 -5.07
N GLU A 206 -17.24 9.29 -4.97
CA GLU A 206 -18.50 9.59 -4.28
C GLU A 206 -18.33 9.78 -2.76
N ARG A 207 -17.35 9.10 -2.13
CA ARG A 207 -17.02 9.30 -0.72
C ARG A 207 -16.29 10.62 -0.52
N TYR A 208 -15.34 10.92 -1.40
CA TYR A 208 -14.66 12.23 -1.43
C TYR A 208 -15.67 13.37 -1.58
N ARG A 209 -16.59 13.27 -2.55
CA ARG A 209 -17.60 14.32 -2.79
C ARG A 209 -18.62 14.47 -1.65
N GLY A 210 -18.67 13.53 -0.71
CA GLY A 210 -19.61 13.51 0.40
C GLY A 210 -21.02 13.04 0.02
N GLU A 211 -21.15 12.30 -1.08
CA GLU A 211 -22.43 11.76 -1.55
C GLU A 211 -22.81 10.48 -0.79
N VAL A 212 -21.81 9.69 -0.39
CA VAL A 212 -21.96 8.43 0.35
C VAL A 212 -20.87 8.34 1.40
N GLU A 213 -21.22 8.01 2.65
CA GLU A 213 -20.22 7.63 3.66
C GLU A 213 -20.78 6.50 4.54
N PRO A 214 -20.40 5.24 4.26
CA PRO A 214 -20.98 4.09 4.96
C PRO A 214 -20.20 3.71 6.23
N LEU A 215 -19.00 4.27 6.45
CA LEU A 215 -18.08 3.82 7.50
C LEU A 215 -17.80 4.88 8.57
N ASP A 216 -17.80 6.15 8.18
CA ASP A 216 -17.44 7.29 9.05
C ASP A 216 -18.66 8.17 9.41
N PRO A 217 -18.62 8.94 10.51
CA PRO A 217 -19.77 9.75 10.93
C PRO A 217 -20.10 10.92 9.99
N VAL A 218 -19.12 11.40 9.21
CA VAL A 218 -19.23 12.58 8.37
C VAL A 218 -18.76 12.27 6.96
N ALA A 219 -19.58 12.61 5.96
CA ALA A 219 -19.24 12.50 4.54
C ALA A 219 -18.49 13.76 4.05
N GLY A 220 -17.61 13.60 3.06
CA GLY A 220 -16.82 14.69 2.50
C GLY A 220 -15.33 14.37 2.50
N HIS A 221 -14.49 15.39 2.39
CA HIS A 221 -13.04 15.29 2.33
C HIS A 221 -12.34 16.39 3.14
N ILE A 222 -11.02 16.23 3.31
CA ILE A 222 -10.16 17.23 3.96
C ILE A 222 -10.04 18.43 3.00
N PRO A 223 -10.37 19.67 3.42
CA PRO A 223 -10.25 20.85 2.55
C PRO A 223 -8.85 21.03 1.97
N GLY A 224 -8.78 21.25 0.67
CA GLY A 224 -7.56 21.30 -0.15
C GLY A 224 -7.10 19.94 -0.71
N ALA A 225 -7.69 18.81 -0.29
CA ALA A 225 -7.34 17.51 -0.83
C ALA A 225 -7.83 17.32 -2.26
N VAL A 226 -7.15 16.48 -3.03
CA VAL A 226 -7.51 16.11 -4.41
C VAL A 226 -7.95 14.65 -4.44
N SER A 227 -9.09 14.37 -5.09
CA SER A 227 -9.60 13.01 -5.27
C SER A 227 -8.68 12.18 -6.18
N ALA A 228 -8.22 11.03 -5.70
CA ALA A 228 -7.41 10.08 -6.45
C ALA A 228 -7.81 8.62 -6.16
N PRO A 229 -8.98 8.15 -6.63
CA PRO A 229 -9.48 6.82 -6.30
C PRO A 229 -8.52 5.69 -6.68
N THR A 230 -8.28 4.76 -5.75
CA THR A 230 -7.33 3.64 -5.96
C THR A 230 -7.63 2.77 -7.18
N THR A 231 -8.90 2.70 -7.58
CA THR A 231 -9.35 1.91 -8.75
C THR A 231 -8.67 2.34 -10.03
N ASP A 232 -8.30 3.61 -10.14
CA ASP A 232 -7.72 4.16 -11.35
C ASP A 232 -6.22 3.83 -11.49
N ASN A 233 -5.59 3.27 -10.44
CA ASN A 233 -4.22 2.72 -10.51
C ASN A 233 -4.18 1.36 -11.18
N LEU A 234 -5.31 0.67 -11.28
CA LEU A 234 -5.38 -0.69 -11.76
C LEU A 234 -5.89 -0.74 -13.21
N THR A 235 -5.54 -1.82 -13.89
CA THR A 235 -6.15 -2.24 -15.15
C THR A 235 -7.45 -2.98 -14.87
N ASP A 236 -8.25 -3.24 -15.92
CA ASP A 236 -9.45 -4.08 -15.81
C ASP A 236 -9.15 -5.52 -15.37
N ALA A 237 -7.90 -5.96 -15.50
CA ALA A 237 -7.42 -7.26 -15.01
C ALA A 237 -7.12 -7.25 -13.50
N GLY A 238 -7.16 -6.10 -12.84
CA GLY A 238 -6.84 -5.94 -11.41
C GLY A 238 -5.34 -5.90 -11.11
N THR A 239 -4.50 -5.74 -12.13
CA THR A 239 -3.05 -5.49 -11.98
C THR A 239 -2.77 -3.99 -12.02
N PHE A 240 -1.63 -3.55 -11.50
CA PHE A 240 -1.21 -2.14 -11.60
C PHE A 240 -1.02 -1.72 -13.07
N ARG A 241 -1.34 -0.46 -13.35
CA ARG A 241 -0.90 0.22 -14.57
C ARG A 241 0.61 0.35 -14.58
N SER A 242 1.20 0.58 -15.76
CA SER A 242 2.64 0.81 -15.87
C SER A 242 3.07 2.03 -15.07
N GLY A 243 4.32 2.04 -14.57
CA GLY A 243 4.87 3.17 -13.85
C GLY A 243 4.76 4.50 -14.63
N GLN A 244 4.92 4.46 -15.95
CA GLN A 244 4.72 5.63 -16.81
C GLN A 244 3.26 6.12 -16.77
N ALA A 245 2.27 5.24 -16.93
CA ALA A 245 0.86 5.63 -16.91
C ALA A 245 0.43 6.14 -15.53
N LEU A 246 1.01 5.60 -14.45
CA LEU A 246 0.82 6.10 -13.10
C LEU A 246 1.44 7.48 -12.91
N ALA A 247 2.67 7.70 -13.40
CA ALA A 247 3.32 9.01 -13.35
C ALA A 247 2.50 10.08 -14.09
N GLU A 248 2.05 9.79 -15.32
CA GLU A 248 1.18 10.69 -16.10
C GLU A 248 -0.13 11.00 -15.35
N ARG A 249 -0.74 10.00 -14.70
CA ARG A 249 -1.94 10.18 -13.86
C ARG A 249 -1.67 11.12 -12.70
N PHE A 250 -0.61 10.89 -11.93
CA PHE A 250 -0.30 11.70 -10.75
C PHE A 250 0.15 13.12 -11.10
N GLU A 251 0.87 13.30 -12.21
CA GLU A 251 1.19 14.63 -12.74
C GLU A 251 -0.08 15.42 -13.10
N ALA A 252 -1.06 14.78 -13.72
CA ALA A 252 -2.36 15.40 -14.02
C ALA A 252 -3.14 15.81 -12.77
N LEU A 253 -2.88 15.16 -11.62
CA LEU A 253 -3.45 15.49 -10.31
C LEU A 253 -2.62 16.55 -9.55
N GLY A 254 -1.51 17.02 -10.12
CA GLY A 254 -0.66 18.08 -9.56
C GLY A 254 0.65 17.62 -8.92
N ALA A 255 0.99 16.32 -9.03
CA ALA A 255 2.29 15.85 -8.59
C ALA A 255 3.40 16.38 -9.52
N GLY A 256 4.59 16.62 -8.97
CA GLY A 256 5.72 17.14 -9.73
C GLY A 256 7.01 17.11 -8.91
N PRO A 257 8.17 17.41 -9.52
CA PRO A 257 9.47 17.23 -8.88
C PRO A 257 9.68 17.99 -7.56
N GLU A 258 9.00 19.13 -7.40
CA GLU A 258 9.08 19.99 -6.21
C GLU A 258 7.79 19.95 -5.37
N THR A 259 6.83 19.09 -5.74
CA THR A 259 5.55 18.96 -5.03
C THR A 259 5.72 17.94 -3.91
N GLU A 260 5.55 18.37 -2.66
CA GLU A 260 5.40 17.44 -1.55
C GLU A 260 4.06 16.71 -1.68
N VAL A 261 4.09 15.37 -1.70
CA VAL A 261 2.90 14.54 -1.84
C VAL A 261 2.61 13.80 -0.54
N GLY A 262 1.33 13.71 -0.20
CA GLY A 262 0.85 12.87 0.87
C GLY A 262 -0.49 12.26 0.52
N VAL A 263 -0.83 11.17 1.21
CA VAL A 263 -2.04 10.41 0.93
C VAL A 263 -2.79 10.06 2.20
N TYR A 264 -4.11 10.08 2.11
CA TYR A 264 -5.01 9.48 3.08
C TYR A 264 -6.14 8.73 2.39
N CYS A 265 -6.93 7.99 3.16
CA CYS A 265 -8.16 7.38 2.67
C CYS A 265 -9.24 7.35 3.77
N GLY A 266 -9.98 6.26 3.90
CA GLY A 266 -10.87 6.04 5.05
C GLY A 266 -10.11 5.81 6.36
N SER A 267 -9.15 4.89 6.37
CA SER A 267 -8.46 4.44 7.60
C SER A 267 -7.01 3.97 7.36
N GLY A 268 -6.35 4.46 6.31
CA GLY A 268 -4.94 4.15 6.04
C GLY A 268 -4.65 2.79 5.39
N VAL A 269 -5.67 2.04 4.96
CA VAL A 269 -5.50 0.76 4.26
C VAL A 269 -5.38 0.99 2.74
N SER A 270 -6.42 1.53 2.07
CA SER A 270 -6.33 1.81 0.63
C SER A 270 -5.33 2.92 0.28
N ALA A 271 -5.01 3.82 1.22
CA ALA A 271 -3.95 4.81 1.07
C ALA A 271 -2.58 4.15 0.89
N ALA A 272 -2.33 2.99 1.51
CA ALA A 272 -1.07 2.27 1.31
C ALA A 272 -0.95 1.70 -0.12
N GLN A 273 -2.07 1.31 -0.76
CA GLN A 273 -2.06 0.99 -2.19
C GLN A 273 -1.72 2.22 -3.04
N GLU A 274 -2.20 3.40 -2.67
CA GLU A 274 -1.87 4.63 -3.41
C GLU A 274 -0.38 4.97 -3.26
N ILE A 275 0.21 4.78 -2.07
CA ILE A 275 1.66 4.91 -1.87
C ILE A 275 2.43 3.91 -2.74
N LEU A 276 1.94 2.67 -2.87
CA LEU A 276 2.55 1.69 -3.76
C LEU A 276 2.47 2.14 -5.23
N ALA A 277 1.33 2.69 -5.68
CA ALA A 277 1.20 3.24 -7.02
C ALA A 277 2.13 4.45 -7.27
N LEU A 278 2.28 5.33 -6.27
CA LEU A 278 3.21 6.46 -6.31
C LEU A 278 4.68 5.99 -6.36
N GLU A 279 5.05 4.95 -5.61
CA GLU A 279 6.38 4.32 -5.69
C GLU A 279 6.66 3.79 -7.09
N LEU A 280 5.68 3.12 -7.73
CA LEU A 280 5.79 2.63 -9.12
C LEU A 280 5.91 3.78 -10.13
N ALA A 281 5.31 4.94 -9.83
CA ALA A 281 5.46 6.18 -10.59
C ALA A 281 6.77 6.93 -10.29
N GLY A 282 7.56 6.49 -9.31
CA GLY A 282 8.79 7.16 -8.87
C GLY A 282 8.56 8.42 -8.03
N ILE A 283 7.41 8.53 -7.37
CA ILE A 283 6.99 9.67 -6.55
C ILE A 283 7.03 9.28 -5.07
N ASP A 284 7.86 9.97 -4.28
CA ASP A 284 7.86 9.82 -2.82
C ASP A 284 6.62 10.48 -2.20
N ALA A 285 5.99 9.81 -1.25
CA ALA A 285 4.79 10.33 -0.59
C ALA A 285 4.69 9.90 0.88
N ALA A 286 4.14 10.78 1.70
CA ALA A 286 3.88 10.52 3.11
C ALA A 286 2.45 10.01 3.34
N LEU A 287 2.27 9.02 4.21
CA LEU A 287 0.96 8.46 4.52
C LEU A 287 0.38 9.05 5.81
N TYR A 288 -0.81 9.62 5.74
CA TYR A 288 -1.60 9.99 6.91
C TYR A 288 -2.40 8.77 7.41
N VAL A 289 -1.88 8.09 8.44
CA VAL A 289 -2.35 6.76 8.85
C VAL A 289 -3.80 6.77 9.32
N GLY A 290 -4.17 7.62 10.28
CA GLY A 290 -5.53 7.59 10.83
C GLY A 290 -6.58 8.10 9.85
N SER A 291 -6.15 8.85 8.82
CA SER A 291 -6.95 9.11 7.62
C SER A 291 -8.29 9.79 7.94
N TRP A 292 -9.32 9.61 7.11
CA TRP A 292 -10.64 10.23 7.31
C TRP A 292 -11.30 9.85 8.64
N SER A 293 -11.09 8.62 9.09
CA SER A 293 -11.66 8.13 10.35
C SER A 293 -11.08 8.81 11.58
N GLU A 294 -9.80 9.17 11.58
CA GLU A 294 -9.22 10.02 12.62
C GLU A 294 -9.69 11.47 12.45
N TRP A 295 -9.67 11.99 11.21
CA TRP A 295 -10.02 13.38 10.91
C TRP A 295 -11.40 13.77 11.43
N THR A 296 -12.38 12.88 11.26
CA THR A 296 -13.78 13.15 11.61
C THR A 296 -14.16 12.71 13.02
N ALA A 297 -13.31 11.98 13.74
CA ALA A 297 -13.65 11.37 15.04
C ALA A 297 -14.10 12.38 16.10
N GLU A 298 -13.47 13.57 16.14
CA GLU A 298 -13.76 14.60 17.14
C GLU A 298 -14.74 15.68 16.64
N GLY A 299 -15.09 15.68 15.35
CA GLY A 299 -16.03 16.63 14.75
C GLY A 299 -15.59 18.11 14.70
N SER A 300 -14.38 18.43 15.19
CA SER A 300 -13.85 19.80 15.26
C SER A 300 -13.11 20.24 14.00
N ARG A 301 -12.62 19.29 13.19
CA ARG A 301 -11.84 19.55 11.98
C ARG A 301 -12.76 19.91 10.80
N PRO A 302 -12.32 20.83 9.90
CA PRO A 302 -13.15 21.27 8.79
C PRO A 302 -13.34 20.17 7.76
N VAL A 303 -14.49 20.19 7.09
CA VAL A 303 -14.88 19.21 6.06
C VAL A 303 -15.37 19.97 4.83
N ALA A 304 -14.88 19.57 3.66
CA ALA A 304 -15.35 20.02 2.36
C ALA A 304 -16.18 18.93 1.68
N THR A 305 -17.02 19.32 0.71
CA THR A 305 -17.89 18.44 -0.07
C THR A 305 -17.95 18.92 -1.52
N GLY A 306 -18.41 18.06 -2.43
CA GLY A 306 -18.42 18.36 -3.86
C GLY A 306 -17.12 17.93 -4.57
N PRO A 307 -17.04 18.15 -5.89
CA PRO A 307 -15.93 17.66 -6.72
C PRO A 307 -14.65 18.49 -6.59
N GLU A 308 -14.75 19.74 -6.13
CA GLU A 308 -13.61 20.62 -5.96
C GLU A 308 -12.88 20.37 -4.64
N PRO A 309 -11.57 20.69 -4.53
CA PRO A 309 -10.80 20.57 -3.28
C PRO A 309 -11.35 21.34 -2.07
N GLY A 310 -12.20 22.33 -2.29
CA GLY A 310 -12.80 23.16 -1.24
C GLY A 310 -12.02 24.42 -0.89
#